data_AF-A0A8T4HEV4-F1
#
_entry.id   AF-A0A8T4HEV4-F1
#
_cell.length_a   1.000
_cell.length_b   1.000
_cell.length_c   1.000
_cell.angle_alpha   90.00
_cell.angle_beta   90.00
_cell.angle_gamma   90.00
#
_symmetry.space_group_name_H-M   'P 1'
#
loop_
_entity.id
_entity.type
_entity.pdbx_description
1 polymer ?
#
loop_
_entity_poly.entity_id
_entity_poly.type
_entity_poly.pdbx_seq_one_letter_code
_entity_poly.pdbx_strand_id
1 'polypeptide(L)'
;MKKIITFAIILSLFASCGGDMNHSSKNENIALEEQLAILDGDNTPDPNDIKVIRIKTLLGDLSELYSEPQDSIAEWTSKAQGVLHEKGILETNLNILEEMNKSGKIENTPYRDAITLYALIRSSGLK
;
A
#
# COMPACT_ATOMS: atom_id res chain seq x y z
N MET A 1 3.31 1.38 -51.83
CA MET A 1 3.33 2.86 -51.93
C MET A 1 3.57 3.42 -50.53
N LYS A 2 4.58 4.29 -50.42
CA LYS A 2 5.10 4.89 -49.18
C LYS A 2 4.09 5.87 -48.59
N LYS A 3 3.94 5.89 -47.26
CA LYS A 3 3.64 7.11 -46.51
C LYS A 3 4.50 7.15 -45.24
N ILE A 4 5.57 7.92 -45.36
CA ILE A 4 6.45 8.35 -44.27
C ILE A 4 5.74 9.54 -43.63
N ILE A 5 5.44 9.47 -42.33
CA ILE A 5 4.92 10.61 -41.57
C ILE A 5 6.09 11.15 -40.76
N THR A 6 6.60 12.28 -41.24
CA THR A 6 7.61 13.13 -40.61
C THR A 6 7.04 13.74 -39.34
N PHE A 7 7.57 13.37 -38.17
CA PHE A 7 7.28 14.08 -36.92
C PHE A 7 8.26 15.25 -36.78
N ALA A 8 7.72 16.46 -36.93
CA ALA A 8 8.45 17.70 -36.76
C ALA A 8 8.65 18.00 -35.27
N ILE A 9 9.91 18.26 -34.92
CA ILE A 9 10.40 18.77 -33.65
C ILE A 9 9.87 20.20 -33.47
N ILE A 10 9.19 20.48 -32.35
CA ILE A 10 9.03 21.85 -31.84
C ILE A 10 9.65 21.90 -30.45
N LEU A 11 10.88 22.40 -30.44
CA LEU A 11 11.64 22.82 -29.29
C LEU A 11 11.17 24.25 -28.93
N SER A 12 10.37 24.38 -27.87
CA SER A 12 10.01 25.69 -27.31
C SER A 12 10.89 25.99 -26.10
N LEU A 13 11.65 27.06 -26.23
CA LEU A 13 12.57 27.60 -25.25
C LEU A 13 11.90 28.03 -23.93
N PHE A 14 12.69 27.89 -22.88
CA PHE A 14 12.56 28.48 -21.55
C PHE A 14 12.27 29.98 -21.58
N ALA A 15 11.35 30.42 -20.71
CA ALA A 15 11.49 31.66 -19.95
C ALA A 15 10.57 31.68 -18.72
N SER A 16 11.22 31.60 -17.55
CA SER A 16 10.98 32.43 -16.36
C SER A 16 9.58 32.50 -15.73
N CYS A 17 9.45 31.90 -14.54
CA CYS A 17 9.18 32.71 -13.36
C CYS A 17 9.74 32.02 -12.11
N GLY A 18 10.56 32.76 -11.37
CA GLY A 18 11.11 32.32 -10.10
C GLY A 18 10.01 32.06 -9.08
N GLY A 19 10.08 30.89 -8.48
CA GLY A 19 9.56 30.65 -7.15
C GLY A 19 10.63 29.84 -6.45
N ASP A 20 11.24 30.42 -5.42
CA ASP A 20 12.07 29.69 -4.47
C ASP A 20 11.24 28.57 -3.85
N MET A 21 11.22 27.42 -4.50
CA MET A 21 10.77 26.19 -3.88
C MET A 21 11.91 25.75 -2.96
N ASN A 22 11.92 26.33 -1.76
CA ASN A 22 12.41 25.64 -0.57
C ASN A 22 11.52 24.41 -0.36
N HIS A 23 11.64 23.42 -1.24
CA HIS A 23 11.30 22.06 -0.90
C HIS A 23 12.44 21.59 0.00
N SER A 24 12.36 22.01 1.25
CA SER A 24 13.00 21.32 2.35
C SER A 24 12.40 19.92 2.33
N SER A 25 13.04 19.03 1.55
CA SER A 25 12.90 17.58 1.67
C SER A 25 13.42 17.25 3.06
N LYS A 26 12.58 17.49 4.06
CA LYS A 26 12.62 16.69 5.25
C LYS A 26 12.42 15.27 4.76
N ASN A 27 13.49 14.50 4.78
CA ASN A 27 13.45 13.06 4.68
C ASN A 27 12.79 12.54 5.98
N GLU A 28 11.51 12.88 6.16
CA GLU A 28 10.68 12.37 7.25
C GLU A 28 10.45 10.90 6.93
N ASN A 29 11.07 10.04 7.73
CA ASN A 29 10.85 8.60 7.68
C ASN A 29 9.41 8.36 8.17
N ILE A 30 8.47 8.30 7.23
CA ILE A 30 7.04 8.10 7.50
C ILE A 30 6.87 6.72 8.17
N ALA A 31 6.12 6.64 9.26
CA ALA A 31 5.89 5.38 9.96
C ALA A 31 5.13 4.36 9.08
N LEU A 32 5.31 3.06 9.34
CA LEU A 32 4.68 2.00 8.52
C LEU A 32 3.15 2.12 8.49
N GLU A 33 2.55 2.41 9.64
CA GLU A 33 1.11 2.60 9.78
C GLU A 33 0.58 3.80 8.99
N GLU A 34 1.36 4.87 8.90
CA GLU A 34 1.05 6.06 8.11
C GLU A 34 1.19 5.76 6.61
N GLN A 35 2.23 5.00 6.21
CA GLN A 35 2.41 4.57 4.82
C GLN A 35 1.21 3.73 4.33
N LEU A 36 0.75 2.76 5.13
CA LEU A 36 -0.43 1.96 4.79
C LEU A 36 -1.71 2.81 4.76
N ALA A 37 -1.86 3.77 5.67
CA ALA A 37 -2.98 4.70 5.66
C ALA A 37 -3.01 5.57 4.39
N ILE A 38 -1.84 6.01 3.91
CA ILE A 38 -1.67 6.76 2.65
C ILE A 38 -2.08 5.92 1.44
N LEU A 39 -1.65 4.65 1.40
CA LEU A 39 -2.04 3.71 0.34
C LEU A 39 -3.55 3.46 0.32
N ASP A 40 -4.21 3.58 1.46
CA ASP A 40 -5.66 3.52 1.59
C ASP A 40 -6.37 4.84 1.23
N GLY A 41 -5.67 5.81 0.64
CA GLY A 41 -6.22 7.07 0.14
C GLY A 41 -6.24 8.23 1.13
N ASP A 42 -5.57 8.10 2.28
CA ASP A 42 -5.41 9.22 3.22
C ASP A 42 -4.19 10.07 2.83
N ASN A 43 -4.42 11.27 2.28
CA ASN A 43 -3.32 12.06 1.71
C ASN A 43 -2.37 12.63 2.78
N THR A 44 -2.82 12.76 4.04
CA THR A 44 -2.03 13.34 5.14
C THR A 44 -2.51 12.77 6.48
N PRO A 45 -2.23 11.49 6.79
CA PRO A 45 -2.72 10.88 8.02
C PRO A 45 -2.04 11.53 9.25
N ASP A 46 -2.83 11.95 10.23
CA ASP A 46 -2.31 12.33 11.55
C ASP A 46 -1.85 11.03 12.26
N PRO A 47 -0.66 10.99 12.89
CA PRO A 47 -0.24 9.83 13.68
C PRO A 47 -1.23 9.43 14.80
N ASN A 48 -2.07 10.37 15.25
CA ASN A 48 -3.13 10.15 16.24
C ASN A 48 -4.51 9.87 15.60
N ASP A 49 -4.58 9.78 14.27
CA ASP A 49 -5.79 9.36 13.59
C ASP A 49 -6.17 7.93 14.00
N ILE A 50 -7.47 7.71 14.18
CA ILE A 50 -8.02 6.42 14.64
C ILE A 50 -7.60 5.29 13.68
N LYS A 51 -7.53 5.55 12.38
CA LYS A 51 -7.08 4.60 11.35
C LYS A 51 -5.62 4.24 11.54
N VAL A 52 -4.74 5.22 11.75
CA VAL A 52 -3.29 5.00 11.95
C VAL A 52 -3.05 4.20 13.23
N ILE A 53 -3.70 4.59 14.34
CA ILE A 53 -3.63 3.86 15.61
C ILE A 53 -4.11 2.40 15.42
N ARG A 54 -5.19 2.21 14.66
CA ARG A 54 -5.75 0.89 14.39
C ARG A 54 -4.80 0.03 13.57
N ILE A 55 -4.21 0.56 12.51
CA ILE A 55 -3.20 -0.13 11.69
C ILE A 55 -1.99 -0.49 12.55
N LYS A 56 -1.47 0.45 13.36
CA LYS A 56 -0.36 0.21 14.29
C LYS A 56 -0.62 -0.97 15.23
N THR A 57 -1.83 -1.02 15.79
CA THR A 57 -2.26 -2.10 16.69
C THR A 57 -2.27 -3.44 15.95
N LEU A 58 -2.88 -3.48 14.76
CA LEU A 58 -2.98 -4.71 13.97
C LEU A 58 -1.62 -5.23 13.49
N LEU A 59 -0.68 -4.33 13.15
CA LEU A 59 0.70 -4.73 12.84
C LEU A 59 1.37 -5.40 14.04
N GLY A 60 1.16 -4.87 15.25
CA GLY A 60 1.62 -5.49 16.49
C GLY A 60 1.02 -6.88 16.71
N ASP A 61 -0.30 -6.99 16.69
CA ASP A 61 -1.03 -8.24 16.92
C ASP A 61 -0.60 -9.34 15.93
N LEU A 62 -0.55 -8.99 14.63
CA LEU A 62 -0.16 -9.94 13.57
C LEU A 62 1.31 -10.30 13.63
N SER A 63 2.19 -9.37 13.99
CA SER A 63 3.61 -9.64 14.19
C SER A 63 3.84 -10.68 15.29
N GLU A 64 3.12 -10.56 16.41
CA GLU A 64 3.14 -11.55 17.49
C GLU A 64 2.56 -12.90 17.06
N LEU A 65 1.36 -12.87 16.45
CA LEU A 65 0.65 -14.06 16.00
C LEU A 65 1.48 -14.89 15.01
N TYR A 66 2.09 -14.23 14.02
CA TYR A 66 2.87 -14.90 12.99
C TYR A 66 4.33 -15.12 13.38
N SER A 67 4.83 -14.42 14.41
CA SER A 67 6.25 -14.39 14.80
C SER A 67 7.14 -13.84 13.68
N GLU A 68 6.65 -12.79 13.01
CA GLU A 68 7.28 -12.10 11.89
C GLU A 68 7.35 -10.59 12.15
N PRO A 69 8.32 -9.86 11.61
CA PRO A 69 8.47 -8.45 11.88
C PRO A 69 7.39 -7.61 11.19
N GLN A 70 7.01 -6.46 11.78
CA GLN A 70 5.90 -5.62 11.32
C GLN A 70 6.07 -5.08 9.89
N ASP A 71 7.32 -4.86 9.45
CA ASP A 71 7.65 -4.46 8.09
C ASP A 71 7.30 -5.56 7.06
N SER A 72 7.59 -6.83 7.37
CA SER A 72 7.18 -7.98 6.55
C SER A 72 5.65 -8.07 6.47
N ILE A 73 4.96 -7.90 7.61
CA ILE A 73 3.48 -7.88 7.64
C ILE A 73 2.96 -6.77 6.70
N ALA A 74 3.42 -5.53 6.90
CA ALA A 74 3.00 -4.38 6.11
C ALA A 74 3.28 -4.55 4.60
N GLU A 75 4.47 -5.05 4.24
CA GLU A 75 4.87 -5.30 2.85
C GLU A 75 3.91 -6.27 2.16
N TRP A 76 3.62 -7.41 2.80
CA TRP A 76 2.74 -8.40 2.21
C TRP A 76 1.27 -7.95 2.19
N THR A 77 0.81 -7.19 3.19
CA THR A 77 -0.51 -6.54 3.16
C THR A 77 -0.67 -5.63 1.95
N SER A 78 0.29 -4.72 1.73
CA SER A 78 0.25 -3.79 0.60
C SER A 78 0.27 -4.52 -0.75
N LYS A 79 1.07 -5.58 -0.88
CA LYS A 79 1.09 -6.42 -2.08
C LYS A 79 -0.26 -7.11 -2.32
N ALA A 80 -0.88 -7.66 -1.27
CA ALA A 80 -2.19 -8.30 -1.39
C ALA A 80 -3.27 -7.31 -1.81
N GLN A 81 -3.25 -6.09 -1.26
CA GLN A 81 -4.13 -5.00 -1.69
C GLN A 81 -3.95 -4.72 -3.18
N GLY A 82 -2.72 -4.55 -3.66
CA GLY A 82 -2.42 -4.31 -5.07
C GLY A 82 -2.99 -5.39 -5.99
N VAL A 83 -2.79 -6.67 -5.63
CA VAL A 83 -3.35 -7.81 -6.39
C VAL A 83 -4.87 -7.80 -6.41
N LEU A 84 -5.53 -7.42 -5.32
CA LEU A 84 -6.99 -7.33 -5.25
C LEU A 84 -7.52 -6.16 -6.09
N HIS A 85 -6.85 -5.01 -6.06
CA HIS A 85 -7.19 -3.83 -6.85
C HIS A 85 -7.07 -4.10 -8.35
N GLU A 86 -6.02 -4.79 -8.79
CA GLU A 86 -5.84 -5.23 -10.17
C GLU A 86 -7.01 -6.10 -10.67
N LYS A 87 -7.73 -6.76 -9.75
CA LYS A 87 -8.91 -7.57 -10.03
C LYS A 87 -10.23 -6.83 -9.81
N GLY A 88 -10.19 -5.53 -9.57
CA GLY A 88 -11.37 -4.69 -9.33
C GLY A 88 -12.00 -4.85 -7.94
N ILE A 89 -11.28 -5.44 -6.98
CA ILE A 89 -11.74 -5.63 -5.61
C ILE A 89 -11.11 -4.53 -4.75
N LEU A 90 -11.92 -3.57 -4.30
CA LEU A 90 -11.49 -2.39 -3.55
C LEU A 90 -11.34 -2.67 -2.05
N GLU A 91 -10.36 -3.50 -1.67
CA GLU A 91 -9.99 -3.68 -0.26
C GLU A 91 -8.96 -2.62 0.20
N THR A 92 -9.03 -2.21 1.46
CA THR A 92 -8.03 -1.37 2.09
C THR A 92 -7.01 -2.23 2.84
N ASN A 93 -5.79 -1.74 3.06
CA ASN A 93 -4.81 -2.38 3.95
C ASN A 93 -5.40 -2.59 5.33
N LEU A 94 -6.14 -1.59 5.86
CA LEU A 94 -6.86 -1.75 7.12
C LEU A 94 -7.80 -2.95 7.10
N ASN A 95 -8.66 -3.09 6.08
CA ASN A 95 -9.59 -4.23 5.99
C ASN A 95 -8.85 -5.57 5.93
N ILE A 96 -7.77 -5.64 5.14
CA ILE A 96 -6.98 -6.87 4.99
C ILE A 96 -6.35 -7.26 6.33
N LEU A 97 -5.73 -6.30 7.04
CA LEU A 97 -5.16 -6.54 8.37
C LEU A 97 -6.23 -7.01 9.37
N GLU A 98 -7.41 -6.40 9.36
CA GLU A 98 -8.51 -6.80 10.25
C GLU A 98 -9.00 -8.22 9.97
N GLU A 99 -9.20 -8.58 8.71
CA GLU A 99 -9.64 -9.92 8.34
C GLU A 99 -8.57 -10.98 8.65
N MET A 100 -7.29 -10.67 8.38
CA MET A 100 -6.19 -11.56 8.76
C MET A 100 -6.13 -11.77 10.28
N ASN A 101 -6.30 -10.71 11.08
CA ASN A 101 -6.29 -10.82 12.54
C ASN A 101 -7.49 -11.64 13.06
N LYS A 102 -8.69 -11.44 12.48
CA LYS A 102 -9.89 -12.22 12.82
C LYS A 102 -9.77 -13.69 12.43
N SER A 103 -9.15 -13.98 11.29
CA SER A 103 -8.99 -15.35 10.78
C SER A 103 -8.05 -16.21 11.63
N GLY A 104 -7.19 -15.58 12.43
CA GLY A 104 -6.17 -16.25 13.22
C GLY A 104 -5.03 -16.78 12.37
N LYS A 105 -4.18 -17.62 12.97
CA LYS A 105 -3.03 -18.25 12.29
C LYS A 105 -3.33 -19.71 12.00
N ILE A 106 -3.04 -20.09 10.76
CA ILE A 106 -2.93 -21.51 10.39
C ILE A 106 -1.57 -22.00 10.88
N GLU A 107 -1.57 -23.13 11.60
CA GLU A 107 -0.36 -23.67 12.22
C GLU A 107 0.76 -23.84 11.18
N ASN A 108 2.00 -23.50 11.57
CA ASN A 108 3.19 -23.58 10.71
C ASN A 108 3.09 -22.82 9.37
N THR A 109 2.16 -21.86 9.25
CA THR A 109 2.00 -21.05 8.03
C THR A 109 2.55 -19.64 8.27
N PRO A 110 3.51 -19.16 7.45
CA PRO A 110 3.97 -17.77 7.51
C PRO A 110 2.88 -16.82 7.01
N TYR A 111 2.94 -15.56 7.44
CA TYR A 111 1.98 -14.52 7.09
C TYR A 111 1.84 -14.36 5.58
N ARG A 112 2.96 -14.40 4.86
CA ARG A 112 3.00 -14.37 3.38
C ARG A 112 2.07 -15.41 2.75
N ASP A 113 2.10 -16.64 3.25
CA ASP A 113 1.33 -17.73 2.65
C ASP A 113 -0.14 -17.61 3.04
N ALA A 114 -0.41 -17.24 4.29
CA ALA A 114 -1.77 -17.00 4.78
C ALA A 114 -2.46 -15.86 4.03
N ILE A 115 -1.78 -14.72 3.82
CA ILE A 115 -2.34 -13.59 3.10
C ILE A 115 -2.45 -13.84 1.59
N THR A 116 -1.54 -14.64 1.02
CA THR A 116 -1.68 -15.09 -0.37
C THR A 116 -2.93 -15.93 -0.56
N LEU A 117 -3.19 -16.86 0.37
CA LEU A 117 -4.42 -17.65 0.37
C LEU A 117 -5.67 -16.76 0.54
N TYR A 118 -5.63 -15.78 1.46
CA TYR A 118 -6.69 -14.78 1.61
C TYR A 118 -6.98 -14.07 0.27
N ALA A 119 -5.95 -13.54 -0.39
CA ALA A 119 -6.11 -12.83 -1.67
C ALA A 119 -6.66 -13.75 -2.78
N LEU A 120 -6.23 -15.01 -2.82
CA LEU A 120 -6.75 -16.02 -3.75
C LEU A 120 -8.24 -16.28 -3.50
N ILE A 121 -8.64 -16.57 -2.26
CA ILE A 121 -10.04 -16.80 -1.88
C ILE A 121 -10.88 -15.57 -2.24
N ARG A 122 -10.45 -14.39 -1.80
CA ARG A 122 -11.16 -13.13 -2.04
C ARG A 122 -11.33 -12.85 -3.53
N SER A 123 -10.30 -13.14 -4.33
CA SER A 123 -10.34 -12.97 -5.78
C SER A 123 -11.12 -14.04 -6.55
N SER A 124 -11.40 -15.19 -5.94
CA SER A 124 -12.15 -16.29 -6.56
C SER A 124 -13.66 -16.12 -6.47
N GLY A 125 -14.15 -15.19 -5.64
CA GLY A 125 -15.57 -15.03 -5.36
C GLY A 125 -16.17 -16.14 -4.49
N LEU A 126 -15.35 -17.06 -3.98
CA LEU A 126 -15.74 -18.04 -2.98
C LEU A 126 -16.04 -17.29 -1.67
N LYS A 127 -17.28 -17.39 -1.21
CA LYS A 127 -17.77 -16.83 0.05
C LYS A 127 -17.95 -17.93 1.08
#